data_AF-A0A9W6QPG5-F1
#
_entry.id   AF-A0A9W6QPG5-F1
#
_cell.length_a   1.000
_cell.length_b   1.000
_cell.length_c   1.000
_cell.angle_alpha   90.00
_cell.angle_beta   90.00
_cell.angle_gamma   90.00
#
_symmetry.space_group_name_H-M   'P 1'
#
loop_
_entity.id
_entity.type
_entity.pdbx_description
1 polymer ?
#
loop_
_entity_poly.entity_id
_entity_poly.type
_entity_poly.pdbx_seq_one_letter_code
_entity_poly.pdbx_strand_id
1 'polypeptide(L)'
;MGKARRNKRNGRSRVAERRASTPTKSEAQNGHDAADAALARLCRFGSTRHSLAEAYALGYATLMIHQVEGTTPDWMHESNPLDLIVLGMTFGKNFRNGYEFANTRTAWLRHLRDTKHWRDIERFVSVAMELSQDTDLALDSGKLLYALASRLEDADLDKNRLPKSLNPEELLADARFAYGPPRDFALPEPSAESIAQAEAYLADLSSGIDLPDSYATALRDALWLFDRAGLPLEADPSLLLIALYTGVAASSVNDLGDLAEPALAWAASFDHSSPLSKVLDTILVASSTDLTTVDTLARLLTIPAFLEPVETNSRSWNRLPGSEMADIAISLGYARAEFVDHKTIALSPITAAQLRRVRDSFEEDHGRPLAPDDQIFKGVDHEDLKRRTIGVLRSIGVHPAVVSAFEAEDLLPTSLDSFHTSQERKDWLEAVSRHVSTNPGTATPDLDAEFLLIKTLSISILINSLADDPKLAREVITLIDGASAYANDESADLIDFLESQESYLSDLVMAAERKAQVIEKARSWGGEGLVRRVVECVDEIPAIGVLTDPVVLLVAAAVWIGSTGGDEH
;
A
#
# COMPACT_ATOMS: atom_id res chain seq x y z
N MET A 1 6.92 22.84 -74.47
CA MET A 1 6.22 22.08 -73.42
C MET A 1 7.14 21.01 -72.88
N GLY A 2 7.32 20.96 -71.55
CA GLY A 2 7.85 19.84 -70.77
C GLY A 2 9.33 19.49 -70.92
N LYS A 3 10.13 19.74 -69.86
CA LYS A 3 11.12 18.78 -69.30
C LYS A 3 11.97 19.42 -68.16
N ALA A 4 12.00 18.69 -67.05
CA ALA A 4 13.12 18.42 -66.14
C ALA A 4 13.91 19.55 -65.42
N ARG A 5 14.01 19.33 -64.09
CA ARG A 5 15.24 19.31 -63.25
C ARG A 5 15.79 20.63 -62.64
N ARG A 6 15.75 20.62 -61.28
CA ARG A 6 16.89 20.62 -60.33
C ARG A 6 17.40 21.96 -59.74
N ASN A 7 17.61 21.89 -58.41
CA ASN A 7 18.46 22.65 -57.46
C ASN A 7 17.71 23.60 -56.50
N LYS A 8 17.68 23.37 -55.17
CA LYS A 8 18.74 23.32 -54.12
C LYS A 8 19.00 24.70 -53.49
N ARG A 9 18.46 24.97 -52.28
CA ARG A 9 19.17 25.42 -51.06
C ARG A 9 18.25 25.87 -49.92
N ASN A 10 18.50 25.27 -48.75
CA ASN A 10 18.58 25.83 -47.38
C ASN A 10 17.57 26.88 -46.88
N GLY A 11 16.90 26.54 -45.78
CA GLY A 11 16.33 27.48 -44.82
C GLY A 11 16.10 26.81 -43.47
N ARG A 12 16.89 27.20 -42.47
CA ARG A 12 16.92 26.73 -41.07
C ARG A 12 15.62 27.02 -40.31
N SER A 13 15.33 26.11 -39.38
CA SER A 13 14.88 26.30 -37.98
C SER A 13 13.76 27.29 -37.65
N ARG A 14 12.66 26.75 -37.11
CA ARG A 14 11.99 27.24 -35.90
C ARG A 14 11.05 26.16 -35.35
N VAL A 15 11.61 25.24 -34.56
CA VAL A 15 10.85 24.47 -33.57
C VAL A 15 10.75 25.38 -32.35
N ALA A 16 9.53 25.63 -31.90
CA ALA A 16 9.24 26.54 -30.80
C ALA A 16 9.74 25.94 -29.49
N GLU A 17 10.67 26.63 -28.85
CA GLU A 17 10.97 26.51 -27.42
C GLU A 17 9.68 26.73 -26.62
N ARG A 18 9.13 25.67 -26.04
CA ARG A 18 8.24 25.80 -24.88
C ARG A 18 9.13 26.11 -23.68
N ARG A 19 9.31 27.41 -23.41
CA ARG A 19 9.87 27.91 -22.15
C ARG A 19 9.03 27.39 -21.00
N ALA A 20 9.69 26.77 -20.03
CA ALA A 20 9.15 26.55 -18.70
C ALA A 20 8.82 27.90 -18.07
N SER A 21 7.53 28.15 -17.86
CA SER A 21 7.04 29.25 -17.03
C SER A 21 6.77 28.69 -15.64
N THR A 22 7.34 29.31 -14.62
CA THR A 22 6.68 29.37 -13.30
C THR A 22 5.23 29.80 -13.52
N PRO A 23 4.22 29.25 -12.81
CA PRO A 23 2.83 29.64 -13.05
C PRO A 23 2.74 31.15 -12.97
N THR A 24 2.49 31.79 -14.11
CA THR A 24 2.28 33.23 -14.11
C THR A 24 1.02 33.47 -13.29
N LYS A 25 0.92 34.61 -12.58
CA LYS A 25 -0.31 34.96 -11.83
C LYS A 25 -1.59 34.71 -12.65
N SER A 26 -1.52 34.86 -13.98
CA SER A 26 -2.60 34.56 -14.92
C SER A 26 -3.05 33.10 -14.96
N GLU A 27 -2.14 32.11 -14.89
CA GLU A 27 -2.51 30.68 -14.97
C GLU A 27 -3.09 30.16 -13.66
N ALA A 28 -2.53 30.61 -12.53
CA ALA A 28 -3.10 30.31 -11.21
C ALA A 28 -4.49 30.96 -11.04
N GLN A 29 -4.66 32.21 -11.49
CA GLN A 29 -5.96 32.89 -11.50
C GLN A 29 -6.98 32.15 -12.38
N ASN A 30 -6.55 31.69 -13.56
CA ASN A 30 -7.41 30.90 -14.46
C ASN A 30 -7.86 29.56 -13.84
N GLY A 31 -6.98 28.89 -13.08
CA GLY A 31 -7.32 27.65 -12.37
C GLY A 31 -8.35 27.88 -11.25
N HIS A 32 -8.20 28.97 -10.50
CA HIS A 32 -9.18 29.37 -9.49
C HIS A 32 -10.55 29.71 -10.10
N ASP A 33 -10.58 30.56 -11.13
CA ASP A 33 -11.82 30.95 -11.79
C ASP A 33 -12.55 29.73 -12.40
N ALA A 34 -11.81 28.72 -12.89
CA ALA A 34 -12.37 27.47 -13.41
C ALA A 34 -12.99 26.60 -12.30
N ALA A 35 -12.33 26.46 -11.16
CA ALA A 35 -12.83 25.69 -10.02
C ALA A 35 -14.08 26.34 -9.41
N ASP A 36 -14.09 27.67 -9.23
CA ASP A 36 -15.28 28.42 -8.77
C ASP A 36 -16.46 28.21 -9.73
N ALA A 37 -16.21 28.32 -11.04
CA ALA A 37 -17.25 28.14 -12.03
C ALA A 37 -17.78 26.70 -12.04
N ALA A 38 -16.94 25.69 -11.82
CA ALA A 38 -17.33 24.29 -11.72
C ALA A 38 -18.18 24.02 -10.47
N LEU A 39 -17.71 24.45 -9.29
CA LEU A 39 -18.46 24.33 -8.03
C LEU A 39 -19.84 25.00 -8.13
N ALA A 40 -19.92 26.20 -8.72
CA ALA A 40 -21.19 26.90 -8.91
C ALA A 40 -22.14 26.19 -9.89
N ARG A 41 -21.64 25.40 -10.84
CA ARG A 41 -22.47 24.57 -11.73
C ARG A 41 -22.94 23.29 -11.03
N LEU A 42 -22.03 22.60 -10.35
CA LEU A 42 -22.27 21.30 -9.71
C LEU A 42 -23.17 21.41 -8.47
N CYS A 43 -23.13 22.54 -7.75
CA CYS A 43 -24.01 22.80 -6.60
C CYS A 43 -25.44 23.23 -6.97
N ARG A 44 -25.84 23.19 -8.26
CA ARG A 44 -27.21 23.59 -8.66
C ARG A 44 -28.22 22.54 -8.21
N PHE A 45 -28.91 22.85 -7.11
CA PHE A 45 -29.99 22.04 -6.55
C PHE A 45 -31.14 21.81 -7.54
N GLY A 46 -31.57 20.57 -7.69
CA GLY A 46 -32.74 20.23 -8.53
C GLY A 46 -33.04 18.74 -8.69
N SER A 47 -32.20 17.85 -8.17
CA SER A 47 -32.30 16.41 -8.33
C SER A 47 -32.07 15.68 -7.01
N THR A 48 -32.85 14.64 -6.72
CA THR A 48 -32.64 13.74 -5.56
C THR A 48 -31.58 12.65 -5.83
N ARG A 49 -30.95 12.68 -7.00
CA ARG A 49 -29.90 11.76 -7.43
C ARG A 49 -28.66 12.56 -7.77
N HIS A 50 -27.56 12.27 -7.10
CA HIS A 50 -26.30 12.97 -7.31
C HIS A 50 -25.38 12.12 -8.19
N SER A 51 -24.68 12.77 -9.11
CA SER A 51 -23.45 12.21 -9.69
C SER A 51 -22.29 12.36 -8.70
N LEU A 52 -21.16 11.70 -8.94
CA LEU A 52 -19.99 11.83 -8.07
C LEU A 52 -19.45 13.26 -8.06
N ALA A 53 -19.48 13.97 -9.19
CA ALA A 53 -19.06 15.37 -9.26
C ALA A 53 -19.98 16.31 -8.45
N GLU A 54 -21.30 16.10 -8.52
CA GLU A 54 -22.27 16.86 -7.71
C GLU A 54 -22.10 16.56 -6.22
N ALA A 55 -21.92 15.28 -5.85
CA ALA A 55 -21.67 14.89 -4.48
C ALA A 55 -20.37 15.51 -3.95
N TYR A 56 -19.29 15.46 -4.71
CA TYR A 56 -18.04 16.11 -4.36
C TYR A 56 -18.22 17.61 -4.07
N ALA A 57 -18.91 18.33 -4.96
CA ALA A 57 -19.15 19.76 -4.80
C ALA A 57 -20.00 20.07 -3.55
N LEU A 58 -21.01 19.25 -3.27
CA LEU A 58 -21.85 19.38 -2.07
C LEU A 58 -21.07 19.06 -0.78
N GLY A 59 -20.18 18.07 -0.80
CA GLY A 59 -19.30 17.77 0.33
C GLY A 59 -18.30 18.89 0.58
N TYR A 60 -17.70 19.44 -0.48
CA TYR A 60 -16.83 20.61 -0.38
C TYR A 60 -17.58 21.82 0.21
N ALA A 61 -18.82 22.07 -0.24
CA ALA A 61 -19.66 23.11 0.33
C ALA A 61 -19.99 22.86 1.81
N THR A 62 -20.21 21.61 2.21
CA THR A 62 -20.43 21.22 3.61
C THR A 62 -19.23 21.56 4.48
N LEU A 63 -18.02 21.22 4.03
CA LEU A 63 -16.78 21.57 4.70
C LEU A 63 -16.64 23.09 4.85
N MET A 64 -16.92 23.86 3.79
CA MET A 64 -16.87 25.32 3.82
C MET A 64 -17.88 25.94 4.78
N ILE A 65 -19.11 25.41 4.86
CA ILE A 65 -20.13 25.88 5.81
C ILE A 65 -19.63 25.70 7.24
N HIS A 66 -19.16 24.49 7.58
CA HIS A 66 -18.63 24.20 8.91
C HIS A 66 -17.42 25.06 9.28
N GLN A 67 -16.55 25.38 8.31
CA GLN A 67 -15.40 26.25 8.53
C GLN A 67 -15.82 27.70 8.79
N VAL A 68 -16.76 28.23 8.00
CA VAL A 68 -17.27 29.60 8.14
C VAL A 68 -18.04 29.78 9.45
N GLU A 69 -18.81 28.77 9.86
CA GLU A 69 -19.58 28.79 11.11
C GLU A 69 -18.72 28.51 12.35
N GLY A 70 -17.47 28.06 12.18
CA GLY A 70 -16.60 27.64 13.29
C GLY A 70 -17.12 26.40 14.02
N THR A 71 -17.88 25.55 13.32
CA THR A 71 -18.50 24.32 13.83
C THR A 71 -17.86 23.06 13.24
N THR A 72 -16.67 23.17 12.65
CA THR A 72 -15.96 22.04 12.02
C THR A 72 -15.55 21.03 13.09
N PRO A 73 -16.06 19.79 13.04
CA PRO A 73 -15.57 18.72 13.88
C PRO A 73 -14.11 18.40 13.56
N ASP A 74 -13.31 18.04 14.58
CA ASP A 74 -11.86 17.83 14.42
C ASP A 74 -11.53 16.85 13.29
N TRP A 75 -12.29 15.76 13.17
CA TRP A 75 -12.10 14.73 12.15
C TRP A 75 -12.32 15.23 10.70
N MET A 76 -13.04 16.33 10.49
CA MET A 76 -13.24 16.87 9.14
C MET A 76 -11.97 17.51 8.57
N HIS A 77 -11.00 17.91 9.41
CA HIS A 77 -9.73 18.45 8.95
C HIS A 77 -8.86 17.41 8.23
N GLU A 78 -9.12 16.13 8.47
CA GLU A 78 -8.41 14.99 7.86
C GLU A 78 -9.16 14.43 6.63
N SER A 79 -10.20 15.13 6.17
CA SER A 79 -11.00 14.66 5.03
C SER A 79 -10.23 14.76 3.72
N ASN A 80 -10.27 13.70 2.94
CA ASN A 80 -9.68 13.66 1.61
C ASN A 80 -10.75 13.76 0.49
N PRO A 81 -10.36 13.74 -0.80
CA PRO A 81 -11.32 13.90 -1.90
C PRO A 81 -12.48 12.90 -1.88
N LEU A 82 -12.21 11.65 -1.50
CA LEU A 82 -13.22 10.60 -1.46
C LEU A 82 -14.21 10.82 -0.30
N ASP A 83 -13.74 11.36 0.82
CA ASP A 83 -14.59 11.75 1.95
C ASP A 83 -15.59 12.85 1.57
N LEU A 84 -15.17 13.80 0.72
CA LEU A 84 -16.07 14.85 0.22
C LEU A 84 -17.23 14.27 -0.60
N ILE A 85 -17.00 13.20 -1.37
CA ILE A 85 -18.11 12.53 -2.06
C ILE A 85 -19.12 11.99 -1.05
N VAL A 86 -18.66 11.29 0.00
CA VAL A 86 -19.56 10.73 1.02
C VAL A 86 -20.32 11.84 1.74
N LEU A 87 -19.64 12.91 2.16
CA LEU A 87 -20.26 14.07 2.82
C LEU A 87 -21.36 14.68 1.97
N GLY A 88 -21.16 14.83 0.66
CA GLY A 88 -22.19 15.35 -0.23
C GLY A 88 -23.31 14.36 -0.52
N MET A 89 -23.02 13.06 -0.56
CA MET A 89 -24.05 12.02 -0.67
C MET A 89 -24.93 11.94 0.58
N THR A 90 -24.40 12.33 1.74
CA THR A 90 -25.11 12.42 3.02
C THR A 90 -25.35 13.87 3.44
N PHE A 91 -25.49 14.79 2.48
CA PHE A 91 -25.61 16.21 2.75
C PHE A 91 -26.71 16.51 3.79
N GLY A 92 -26.36 17.20 4.86
CA GLY A 92 -27.26 17.53 5.97
C GLY A 92 -27.37 16.47 7.07
N LYS A 93 -26.70 15.31 6.94
CA LYS A 93 -26.59 14.33 8.02
C LYS A 93 -25.56 14.80 9.06
N ASN A 94 -25.96 14.80 10.33
CA ASN A 94 -25.05 15.01 11.45
C ASN A 94 -24.49 13.64 11.91
N PHE A 95 -23.20 13.41 11.65
CA PHE A 95 -22.49 12.26 12.21
C PHE A 95 -22.15 12.53 13.68
N ARG A 96 -22.25 11.50 14.54
CA ARG A 96 -21.92 11.64 15.96
C ARG A 96 -20.43 11.93 16.19
N ASN A 97 -19.57 11.30 15.41
CA ASN A 97 -18.13 11.38 15.48
C ASN A 97 -17.50 10.94 14.14
N GLY A 98 -16.18 11.04 14.03
CA GLY A 98 -15.44 10.61 12.84
C GLY A 98 -15.55 9.10 12.57
N TYR A 99 -15.74 8.29 13.62
CA TYR A 99 -15.90 6.85 13.47
C TYR A 99 -17.19 6.44 12.78
N GLU A 100 -18.32 7.10 13.08
CA GLU A 100 -19.58 6.87 12.36
C GLU A 100 -19.44 7.22 10.89
N PHE A 101 -18.74 8.33 10.59
CA PHE A 101 -18.45 8.73 9.22
C PHE A 101 -17.57 7.70 8.50
N ALA A 102 -16.46 7.28 9.11
CA ALA A 102 -15.55 6.27 8.56
C ALA A 102 -16.28 4.95 8.27
N ASN A 103 -17.04 4.43 9.25
CA ASN A 103 -17.84 3.21 9.07
C ASN A 103 -18.88 3.35 7.95
N THR A 104 -19.53 4.52 7.85
CA THR A 104 -20.49 4.81 6.77
C THR A 104 -19.79 4.77 5.41
N ARG A 105 -18.63 5.43 5.27
CA ARG A 105 -17.83 5.40 4.04
C ARG A 105 -17.43 3.99 3.67
N THR A 106 -16.78 3.27 4.58
CA THR A 106 -16.24 1.92 4.31
C THR A 106 -17.36 0.97 3.88
N ALA A 107 -18.49 0.98 4.58
CA ALA A 107 -19.64 0.15 4.24
C ALA A 107 -20.22 0.53 2.87
N TRP A 108 -20.38 1.84 2.60
CA TRP A 108 -20.90 2.32 1.32
C TRP A 108 -20.00 1.93 0.14
N LEU A 109 -18.68 2.14 0.25
CA LEU A 109 -17.71 1.77 -0.79
C LEU A 109 -17.69 0.26 -1.04
N ARG A 110 -17.78 -0.56 0.03
CA ARG A 110 -17.89 -2.02 -0.09
C ARG A 110 -19.08 -2.44 -0.94
N HIS A 111 -20.26 -1.85 -0.70
CA HIS A 111 -21.43 -2.14 -1.52
C HIS A 111 -21.31 -1.61 -2.96
N LEU A 112 -20.68 -0.45 -3.15
CA LEU A 112 -20.48 0.09 -4.49
C LEU A 112 -19.54 -0.77 -5.34
N ARG A 113 -18.55 -1.43 -4.73
CA ARG A 113 -17.55 -2.27 -5.41
C ARG A 113 -18.16 -3.35 -6.30
N ASP A 114 -19.31 -3.91 -5.89
CA ASP A 114 -20.03 -4.94 -6.65
C ASP A 114 -21.00 -4.37 -7.70
N THR A 115 -20.99 -3.05 -7.91
CA THR A 115 -21.86 -2.37 -8.87
C THR A 115 -21.08 -1.79 -10.03
N LYS A 116 -21.80 -1.49 -11.13
CA LYS A 116 -21.22 -0.78 -12.28
C LYS A 116 -20.66 0.61 -11.96
N HIS A 117 -21.05 1.20 -10.81
CA HIS A 117 -20.64 2.54 -10.40
C HIS A 117 -19.25 2.57 -9.76
N TRP A 118 -18.68 1.41 -9.41
CA TRP A 118 -17.32 1.32 -8.91
C TRP A 118 -16.29 1.94 -9.87
N ARG A 119 -16.49 1.78 -11.17
CA ARG A 119 -15.61 2.38 -12.20
C ARG A 119 -15.59 3.91 -12.15
N ASP A 120 -16.67 4.54 -11.71
CA ASP A 120 -16.71 6.00 -11.55
C ASP A 120 -15.90 6.42 -10.31
N ILE A 121 -15.86 5.60 -9.25
CA ILE A 121 -14.99 5.79 -8.08
C ILE A 121 -13.52 5.63 -8.48
N GLU A 122 -13.18 4.55 -9.20
CA GLU A 122 -11.81 4.33 -9.71
C GLU A 122 -11.33 5.50 -10.57
N ARG A 123 -12.18 5.96 -11.49
CA ARG A 123 -11.88 7.13 -12.31
C ARG A 123 -11.69 8.40 -11.47
N PHE A 124 -12.55 8.63 -10.48
CA PHE A 124 -12.40 9.77 -9.57
C PHE A 124 -11.05 9.73 -8.84
N VAL A 125 -10.65 8.57 -8.32
CA VAL A 125 -9.35 8.40 -7.66
C VAL A 125 -8.22 8.68 -8.64
N SER A 126 -8.27 8.15 -9.86
CA SER A 126 -7.26 8.45 -10.89
C SER A 126 -7.13 9.95 -11.18
N VAL A 127 -8.24 10.67 -11.32
CA VAL A 127 -8.22 12.12 -11.58
C VAL A 127 -7.59 12.90 -10.43
N ALA A 128 -7.88 12.51 -9.18
CA ALA A 128 -7.27 13.13 -8.01
C ALA A 128 -5.76 12.83 -7.91
N MET A 129 -5.35 11.60 -8.20
CA MET A 129 -3.95 11.18 -8.23
C MET A 129 -3.15 11.91 -9.32
N GLU A 130 -3.69 11.97 -10.54
CA GLU A 130 -3.08 12.71 -11.65
C GLU A 130 -2.94 14.20 -11.31
N LEU A 131 -3.98 14.81 -10.74
CA LEU A 131 -3.91 16.22 -10.33
C LEU A 131 -2.86 16.43 -9.23
N SER A 132 -2.77 15.52 -8.26
CA SER A 132 -1.74 15.57 -7.21
C SER A 132 -0.33 15.51 -7.81
N GLN A 133 -0.07 14.56 -8.72
CA GLN A 133 1.23 14.40 -9.40
C GLN A 133 1.58 15.59 -10.32
N ASP A 134 0.57 16.18 -10.98
CA ASP A 134 0.73 17.35 -11.85
C ASP A 134 1.04 18.62 -11.06
N THR A 135 0.48 18.76 -9.86
CA THR A 135 0.53 20.00 -9.08
C THR A 135 1.47 19.95 -7.89
N ASP A 136 2.00 18.78 -7.57
CA ASP A 136 2.84 18.55 -6.38
C ASP A 136 2.13 18.95 -5.08
N LEU A 137 0.82 18.64 -5.01
CA LEU A 137 -0.02 18.92 -3.86
C LEU A 137 -0.51 17.62 -3.24
N ALA A 138 -0.50 17.56 -1.91
CA ALA A 138 -1.10 16.47 -1.16
C ALA A 138 -2.61 16.34 -1.44
N LEU A 139 -3.12 15.11 -1.45
CA LEU A 139 -4.50 14.75 -1.80
C LEU A 139 -5.55 15.42 -0.92
N ASP A 140 -5.25 15.56 0.36
CA ASP A 140 -6.05 16.20 1.41
C ASP A 140 -5.74 17.70 1.58
N SER A 141 -4.84 18.27 0.78
CA SER A 141 -4.58 19.71 0.83
C SER A 141 -5.78 20.50 0.34
N GLY A 142 -6.18 21.55 1.06
CA GLY A 142 -7.32 22.39 0.66
C GLY A 142 -7.19 22.99 -0.74
N LYS A 143 -5.96 23.20 -1.23
CA LYS A 143 -5.68 23.64 -2.60
C LYS A 143 -6.02 22.56 -3.63
N LEU A 144 -5.64 21.30 -3.39
CA LEU A 144 -5.98 20.20 -4.29
C LEU A 144 -7.48 19.93 -4.25
N LEU A 145 -8.09 19.89 -3.06
CA LEU A 145 -9.54 19.70 -2.91
C LEU A 145 -10.32 20.74 -3.72
N TYR A 146 -9.89 21.99 -3.67
CA TYR A 146 -10.51 23.05 -4.45
C TYR A 146 -10.25 22.89 -5.96
N ALA A 147 -9.01 22.66 -6.38
CA ALA A 147 -8.64 22.54 -7.79
C ALA A 147 -9.31 21.33 -8.48
N LEU A 148 -9.52 20.23 -7.75
CA LEU A 148 -10.10 18.99 -8.26
C LEU A 148 -11.49 19.21 -8.86
N ALA A 149 -12.30 20.12 -8.31
CA ALA A 149 -13.63 20.43 -8.82
C ALA A 149 -13.61 20.81 -10.31
N SER A 150 -12.55 21.47 -10.78
CA SER A 150 -12.41 21.87 -12.19
C SER A 150 -12.17 20.70 -13.16
N ARG A 151 -11.77 19.52 -12.67
CA ARG A 151 -11.44 18.34 -13.50
C ARG A 151 -12.56 17.31 -13.59
N LEU A 152 -13.56 17.38 -12.70
CA LEU A 152 -14.56 16.31 -12.57
C LEU A 152 -15.53 16.23 -13.76
N GLU A 153 -15.92 17.38 -14.32
CA GLU A 153 -16.77 17.43 -15.53
C GLU A 153 -16.01 16.90 -16.77
N ASP A 154 -14.73 17.25 -16.91
CA ASP A 154 -13.89 16.76 -18.02
C ASP A 154 -13.66 15.24 -17.95
N ALA A 155 -13.73 14.66 -16.74
CA ALA A 155 -13.67 13.22 -16.50
C ALA A 155 -15.03 12.50 -16.68
N ASP A 156 -16.07 13.22 -17.10
CA ASP A 156 -17.45 12.73 -17.26
C ASP A 156 -18.10 12.23 -15.95
N LEU A 157 -17.59 12.65 -14.78
CA LEU A 157 -18.09 12.23 -13.46
C LEU A 157 -19.38 12.96 -13.05
N ASP A 158 -19.84 13.90 -13.87
CA ASP A 158 -21.12 14.61 -13.73
C ASP A 158 -22.29 13.86 -14.39
N LYS A 159 -22.00 12.95 -15.34
CA LYS A 159 -23.01 12.31 -16.21
C LYS A 159 -23.76 11.16 -15.53
N ASN A 160 -23.05 10.33 -14.79
CA ASN A 160 -23.62 9.12 -14.17
C ASN A 160 -24.15 9.45 -12.77
N ARG A 161 -25.48 9.50 -12.64
CA ARG A 161 -26.14 9.68 -11.34
C ARG A 161 -26.35 8.35 -10.63
N LEU A 162 -26.04 8.32 -9.34
CA LEU A 162 -26.32 7.16 -8.50
C LEU A 162 -27.84 6.98 -8.33
N PRO A 163 -28.36 5.75 -8.46
CA PRO A 163 -29.74 5.47 -8.10
C PRO A 163 -29.95 5.66 -6.59
N LYS A 164 -31.17 6.03 -6.20
CA LYS A 164 -31.51 6.32 -4.80
C LYS A 164 -31.20 5.14 -3.85
N SER A 165 -31.37 3.91 -4.34
CA SER A 165 -31.06 2.68 -3.61
C SER A 165 -29.57 2.51 -3.28
N LEU A 166 -28.68 3.27 -3.92
CA LEU A 166 -27.24 3.29 -3.63
C LEU A 166 -26.82 4.55 -2.86
N ASN A 167 -27.76 5.41 -2.44
CA ASN A 167 -27.43 6.50 -1.51
C ASN A 167 -27.08 5.90 -0.14
N PRO A 168 -26.05 6.40 0.57
CA PRO A 168 -25.62 5.84 1.85
C PRO A 168 -26.74 5.73 2.88
N GLU A 169 -27.64 6.73 2.96
CA GLU A 169 -28.76 6.74 3.90
C GLU A 169 -29.76 5.58 3.66
N GLU A 170 -30.09 5.29 2.41
CA GLU A 170 -31.04 4.22 2.06
C GLU A 170 -30.36 2.85 2.08
N LEU A 171 -29.13 2.78 1.58
CA LEU A 171 -28.37 1.53 1.46
C LEU A 171 -27.94 0.98 2.82
N LEU A 172 -27.60 1.86 3.76
CA LEU A 172 -27.07 1.51 5.08
C LEU A 172 -28.10 1.70 6.18
N ALA A 173 -29.38 1.82 5.82
CA ALA A 173 -30.49 2.04 6.74
C ALA A 173 -30.65 0.93 7.78
N ASP A 174 -30.15 -0.28 7.51
CA ASP A 174 -30.17 -1.42 8.43
C ASP A 174 -28.75 -1.85 8.85
N ALA A 175 -27.73 -1.01 8.61
CA ALA A 175 -26.34 -1.37 8.90
C ALA A 175 -26.05 -1.46 10.42
N ARG A 176 -25.18 -2.38 10.80
CA ARG A 176 -24.84 -2.68 12.20
C ARG A 176 -24.29 -1.47 12.97
N PHE A 177 -23.53 -0.57 12.34
CA PHE A 177 -23.04 0.65 13.01
C PHE A 177 -24.15 1.66 13.37
N ALA A 178 -25.34 1.53 12.79
CA ALA A 178 -26.49 2.38 13.13
C ALA A 178 -27.28 1.85 14.34
N TYR A 179 -27.43 0.53 14.50
CA TYR A 179 -28.33 -0.08 15.49
C TYR A 179 -27.66 -1.01 16.51
N GLY A 180 -26.39 -1.38 16.29
CA GLY A 180 -25.68 -2.35 17.11
C GLY A 180 -26.11 -3.80 16.83
N PRO A 181 -25.90 -4.73 17.78
CA PRO A 181 -26.35 -6.11 17.67
C PRO A 181 -27.85 -6.22 17.39
N PRO A 182 -28.32 -7.27 16.69
CA PRO A 182 -29.75 -7.53 16.52
C PRO A 182 -30.48 -7.57 17.87
N ARG A 183 -31.69 -6.99 17.94
CA ARG A 183 -32.47 -6.94 19.20
C ARG A 183 -32.85 -8.32 19.74
N ASP A 184 -32.91 -9.31 18.87
CA ASP A 184 -33.21 -10.71 19.16
C ASP A 184 -31.95 -11.60 19.17
N PHE A 185 -30.74 -11.00 19.26
CA PHE A 185 -29.50 -11.76 19.36
C PHE A 185 -29.50 -12.67 20.59
N ALA A 186 -29.48 -13.98 20.36
CA ALA A 186 -29.40 -14.98 21.41
C ALA A 186 -27.93 -15.26 21.74
N LEU A 187 -27.56 -15.06 23.01
CA LEU A 187 -26.23 -15.40 23.51
C LEU A 187 -25.96 -16.90 23.34
N PRO A 188 -24.78 -17.32 22.85
CA PRO A 188 -24.39 -18.73 22.80
C PRO A 188 -24.43 -19.34 24.20
N GLU A 189 -24.94 -20.56 24.35
CA GLU A 189 -24.95 -21.25 25.64
C GLU A 189 -23.56 -21.81 25.98
N PRO A 190 -23.00 -21.50 27.17
CA PRO A 190 -21.72 -22.04 27.56
C PRO A 190 -21.84 -23.53 27.90
N SER A 191 -20.77 -24.27 27.64
CA SER A 191 -20.63 -25.67 28.08
C SER A 191 -19.83 -25.75 29.37
N ALA A 192 -19.96 -26.83 30.14
CA ALA A 192 -19.14 -27.02 31.35
C ALA A 192 -17.63 -27.02 31.02
N GLU A 193 -17.26 -27.51 29.84
CA GLU A 193 -15.88 -27.49 29.35
C GLU A 193 -15.41 -26.06 29.04
N SER A 194 -16.23 -25.26 28.36
CA SER A 194 -15.85 -23.89 28.00
C SER A 194 -15.79 -22.96 29.22
N ILE A 195 -16.55 -23.23 30.28
CA ILE A 195 -16.43 -22.54 31.58
C ILE A 195 -15.08 -22.85 32.21
N ALA A 196 -14.72 -24.13 32.33
CA ALA A 196 -13.43 -24.54 32.90
C ALA A 196 -12.24 -23.99 32.10
N GLN A 197 -12.37 -23.95 30.76
CA GLN A 197 -11.37 -23.34 29.88
C GLN A 197 -11.27 -21.82 30.09
N ALA A 198 -12.38 -21.11 30.23
CA ALA A 198 -12.37 -19.66 30.49
C ALA A 198 -11.72 -19.31 31.83
N GLU A 199 -11.98 -20.09 32.89
CA GLU A 199 -11.33 -19.93 34.19
C GLU A 199 -9.82 -20.15 34.09
N ALA A 200 -9.39 -21.23 33.42
CA ALA A 200 -7.98 -21.52 33.20
C ALA A 200 -7.28 -20.43 32.36
N TYR A 201 -7.97 -19.93 31.34
CA TYR A 201 -7.48 -18.90 30.44
C TYR A 201 -7.17 -17.60 31.18
N LEU A 202 -8.07 -17.14 32.06
CA LEU A 202 -7.85 -15.91 32.83
C LEU A 202 -6.85 -16.11 33.99
N ALA A 203 -6.75 -17.32 34.54
CA ALA A 203 -5.82 -17.63 35.62
C ALA A 203 -4.34 -17.64 35.18
N ASP A 204 -4.06 -17.98 33.92
CA ASP A 204 -2.69 -18.01 33.37
C ASP A 204 -2.62 -17.49 31.93
N LEU A 205 -2.62 -16.16 31.81
CA LEU A 205 -2.40 -15.45 30.55
C LEU A 205 -0.97 -15.61 30.00
N SER A 206 -0.03 -16.18 30.78
CA SER A 206 1.36 -16.39 30.37
C SER A 206 1.61 -17.76 29.73
N SER A 207 0.66 -18.69 29.88
CA SER A 207 0.75 -20.01 29.24
C SER A 207 0.60 -19.89 27.73
N GLY A 208 1.62 -20.38 27.01
CA GLY A 208 1.59 -20.52 25.56
C GLY A 208 0.55 -21.58 25.16
N ILE A 209 -0.69 -21.17 24.94
CA ILE A 209 -1.65 -21.98 24.22
C ILE A 209 -1.14 -22.08 22.78
N ASP A 210 -0.87 -23.31 22.32
CA ASP A 210 -0.46 -23.64 20.95
C ASP A 210 -1.66 -23.49 20.01
N LEU A 211 -2.19 -22.28 19.92
CA LEU A 211 -3.23 -21.89 18.99
C LEU A 211 -2.59 -21.14 17.82
N PRO A 212 -3.12 -21.29 16.59
CA PRO A 212 -2.79 -20.39 15.50
C PRO A 212 -3.08 -18.93 15.90
N ASP A 213 -2.54 -17.97 15.15
CA ASP A 213 -2.76 -16.52 15.33
C ASP A 213 -4.25 -16.15 15.16
N SER A 214 -5.03 -16.45 16.20
CA SER A 214 -6.49 -16.45 16.28
C SER A 214 -7.00 -15.28 17.13
N TYR A 215 -8.30 -15.00 17.05
CA TYR A 215 -8.91 -13.96 17.90
C TYR A 215 -8.76 -14.26 19.39
N ALA A 216 -8.78 -15.55 19.78
CA ALA A 216 -8.46 -15.97 21.15
C ALA A 216 -7.02 -15.64 21.53
N THR A 217 -6.03 -15.97 20.68
CA THR A 217 -4.62 -15.64 20.94
C THR A 217 -4.42 -14.13 21.05
N ALA A 218 -4.98 -13.35 20.12
CA ALA A 218 -4.90 -11.89 20.12
C ALA A 218 -5.55 -11.26 21.38
N LEU A 219 -6.70 -11.79 21.82
CA LEU A 219 -7.35 -11.36 23.06
C LEU A 219 -6.46 -11.66 24.27
N ARG A 220 -5.88 -12.87 24.35
CA ARG A 220 -5.00 -13.28 25.47
C ARG A 220 -3.82 -12.32 25.60
N ASP A 221 -3.14 -12.07 24.49
CA ASP A 221 -1.92 -11.27 24.47
C ASP A 221 -2.22 -9.82 24.89
N ALA A 222 -3.35 -9.26 24.44
CA ALA A 222 -3.82 -7.95 24.88
C ALA A 222 -4.25 -7.94 26.36
N LEU A 223 -4.94 -8.97 26.85
CA LEU A 223 -5.31 -9.08 28.27
C LEU A 223 -4.07 -9.20 29.16
N TRP A 224 -3.04 -9.92 28.71
CA TRP A 224 -1.76 -10.00 29.42
C TRP A 224 -1.11 -8.62 29.56
N LEU A 225 -1.14 -7.80 28.51
CA LEU A 225 -0.67 -6.41 28.58
C LEU A 225 -1.49 -5.58 29.57
N PHE A 226 -2.81 -5.77 29.59
CA PHE A 226 -3.72 -5.02 30.46
C PHE A 226 -3.56 -5.41 31.93
N ASP A 227 -3.36 -6.69 32.23
CA ASP A 227 -3.04 -7.18 33.57
C ASP A 227 -1.75 -6.54 34.11
N ARG A 228 -0.70 -6.47 33.27
CA ARG A 228 0.56 -5.81 33.63
C ARG A 228 0.43 -4.31 33.81
N ALA A 229 -0.54 -3.68 33.15
CA ALA A 229 -0.91 -2.28 33.35
C ALA A 229 -1.78 -2.06 34.61
N GLY A 230 -2.19 -3.13 35.31
CA GLY A 230 -2.98 -3.07 36.53
C GLY A 230 -4.48 -2.90 36.31
N LEU A 231 -5.01 -3.27 35.14
CA LEU A 231 -6.45 -3.20 34.86
C LEU A 231 -7.21 -4.37 35.51
N PRO A 232 -8.39 -4.12 36.11
CA PRO A 232 -9.17 -5.17 36.78
C PRO A 232 -9.96 -6.02 35.77
N LEU A 233 -9.32 -7.05 35.20
CA LEU A 233 -9.88 -7.87 34.12
C LEU A 233 -11.19 -8.61 34.49
N GLU A 234 -11.38 -8.94 35.76
CA GLU A 234 -12.56 -9.68 36.25
C GLU A 234 -13.80 -8.79 36.44
N ALA A 235 -13.63 -7.47 36.48
CA ALA A 235 -14.67 -6.55 36.95
C ALA A 235 -15.61 -6.06 35.84
N ASP A 236 -15.17 -6.08 34.58
CA ASP A 236 -15.93 -5.50 33.47
C ASP A 236 -15.72 -6.29 32.15
N PRO A 237 -16.75 -6.99 31.64
CA PRO A 237 -16.68 -7.69 30.36
C PRO A 237 -16.46 -6.75 29.16
N SER A 238 -16.69 -5.44 29.30
CA SER A 238 -16.41 -4.45 28.24
C SER A 238 -14.91 -4.38 27.91
N LEU A 239 -14.03 -4.71 28.87
CA LEU A 239 -12.59 -4.80 28.67
C LEU A 239 -12.22 -5.88 27.65
N LEU A 240 -13.02 -6.93 27.49
CA LEU A 240 -12.78 -7.95 26.46
C LEU A 240 -12.87 -7.35 25.06
N LEU A 241 -13.76 -6.39 24.83
CA LEU A 241 -13.86 -5.73 23.54
C LEU A 241 -12.64 -4.86 23.26
N ILE A 242 -12.21 -4.10 24.27
CA ILE A 242 -11.05 -3.20 24.18
C ILE A 242 -9.77 -4.02 23.97
N ALA A 243 -9.60 -5.11 24.71
CA ALA A 243 -8.47 -6.01 24.57
C ALA A 243 -8.47 -6.71 23.21
N LEU A 244 -9.61 -7.25 22.76
CA LEU A 244 -9.71 -7.87 21.44
C LEU A 244 -9.39 -6.86 20.33
N TYR A 245 -9.95 -5.65 20.41
CA TYR A 245 -9.64 -4.58 19.48
C TYR A 245 -8.14 -4.24 19.46
N THR A 246 -7.51 -4.17 20.63
CA THR A 246 -6.08 -3.90 20.79
C THR A 246 -5.22 -4.96 20.13
N GLY A 247 -5.53 -6.24 20.36
CA GLY A 247 -4.76 -7.36 19.80
C GLY A 247 -4.96 -7.53 18.29
N VAL A 248 -6.07 -7.05 17.72
CA VAL A 248 -6.45 -7.31 16.32
C VAL A 248 -6.21 -6.12 15.40
N ALA A 249 -6.63 -4.92 15.80
CA ALA A 249 -6.80 -3.80 14.88
C ALA A 249 -6.23 -2.46 15.37
N ALA A 250 -5.75 -2.36 16.61
CA ALA A 250 -5.07 -1.14 17.05
C ALA A 250 -3.66 -1.06 16.45
N SER A 251 -3.43 -0.08 15.58
CA SER A 251 -2.11 0.20 15.00
C SER A 251 -1.19 0.97 15.97
N SER A 252 -1.76 1.72 16.90
CA SER A 252 -1.05 2.37 18.02
C SER A 252 -1.98 2.57 19.22
N VAL A 253 -1.42 2.43 20.42
CA VAL A 253 -2.12 2.65 21.69
C VAL A 253 -1.26 3.61 22.53
N ASN A 254 -1.67 4.87 22.59
CA ASN A 254 -1.01 5.89 23.42
C ASN A 254 -1.62 5.94 24.82
N ASP A 255 -2.94 5.79 24.92
CA ASP A 255 -3.69 5.73 26.18
C ASP A 255 -4.78 4.65 26.08
N LEU A 256 -4.92 3.83 27.13
CA LEU A 256 -5.97 2.81 27.25
C LEU A 256 -7.35 3.44 27.43
N GLY A 257 -7.42 4.64 28.03
CA GLY A 257 -8.66 5.39 28.21
C GLY A 257 -9.33 5.79 26.90
N ASP A 258 -8.54 5.94 25.84
CA ASP A 258 -9.01 6.38 24.52
C ASP A 258 -9.46 5.22 23.62
N LEU A 259 -9.39 3.97 24.08
CA LEU A 259 -9.67 2.80 23.25
C LEU A 259 -11.12 2.35 23.26
N ALA A 260 -11.93 2.77 24.24
CA ALA A 260 -13.31 2.32 24.39
C ALA A 260 -14.17 2.68 23.17
N GLU A 261 -14.15 3.95 22.76
CA GLU A 261 -14.94 4.43 21.63
C GLU A 261 -14.47 3.84 20.28
N PRO A 262 -13.16 3.79 19.95
CA PRO A 262 -12.67 3.05 18.79
C PRO A 262 -13.03 1.57 18.79
N ALA A 263 -12.97 0.89 19.95
CA ALA A 263 -13.31 -0.53 20.04
C ALA A 263 -14.79 -0.77 19.70
N LEU A 264 -15.68 0.09 20.20
CA LEU A 264 -17.11 0.05 19.85
C LEU A 264 -17.33 0.33 18.36
N ALA A 265 -16.64 1.31 17.80
CA ALA A 265 -16.76 1.65 16.38
C ALA A 265 -16.23 0.54 15.47
N TRP A 266 -15.06 -0.02 15.79
CA TRP A 266 -14.48 -1.19 15.14
C TRP A 266 -15.46 -2.35 15.17
N ALA A 267 -15.99 -2.65 16.37
CA ALA A 267 -16.95 -3.72 16.55
C ALA A 267 -18.15 -3.52 15.62
N ALA A 268 -18.71 -2.31 15.54
CA ALA A 268 -19.91 -2.04 14.75
C ALA A 268 -19.67 -1.95 13.23
N SER A 269 -18.41 -1.92 12.77
CA SER A 269 -18.04 -1.80 11.35
C SER A 269 -18.29 -3.06 10.53
N PHE A 270 -18.43 -4.22 11.19
CA PHE A 270 -18.65 -5.51 10.54
C PHE A 270 -20.12 -5.73 10.22
N ASP A 271 -20.39 -6.26 9.02
CA ASP A 271 -21.73 -6.66 8.59
C ASP A 271 -22.22 -7.90 9.37
N HIS A 272 -23.55 -8.07 9.46
CA HIS A 272 -24.16 -9.22 10.12
C HIS A 272 -23.76 -10.57 9.51
N SER A 273 -23.34 -10.59 8.24
CA SER A 273 -22.83 -11.80 7.58
C SER A 273 -21.41 -12.20 8.01
N SER A 274 -20.64 -11.30 8.65
CA SER A 274 -19.28 -11.61 9.09
C SER A 274 -19.28 -12.62 10.24
N PRO A 275 -18.43 -13.67 10.18
CA PRO A 275 -18.27 -14.62 11.29
C PRO A 275 -17.85 -13.93 12.61
N LEU A 276 -17.07 -12.86 12.51
CA LEU A 276 -16.61 -12.08 13.67
C LEU A 276 -17.75 -11.29 14.34
N SER A 277 -18.80 -10.93 13.61
CA SER A 277 -19.95 -10.18 14.18
C SER A 277 -20.58 -10.93 15.35
N LYS A 278 -20.63 -12.27 15.32
CA LYS A 278 -21.17 -13.08 16.42
C LYS A 278 -20.30 -13.02 17.69
N VAL A 279 -18.98 -12.97 17.54
CA VAL A 279 -18.03 -12.79 18.64
C VAL A 279 -18.24 -11.42 19.28
N LEU A 280 -18.27 -10.38 18.44
CA LEU A 280 -18.43 -8.99 18.87
C LEU A 280 -19.79 -8.74 19.53
N ASP A 281 -20.87 -9.24 18.94
CA ASP A 281 -22.22 -9.13 19.49
C ASP A 281 -22.35 -9.86 20.83
N THR A 282 -21.67 -10.99 21.01
CA THR A 282 -21.64 -11.69 22.30
C THR A 282 -21.01 -10.81 23.38
N ILE A 283 -19.89 -10.12 23.09
CA ILE A 283 -19.23 -9.21 24.04
C ILE A 283 -20.11 -7.98 24.33
N LEU A 284 -20.67 -7.36 23.29
CA LEU A 284 -21.52 -6.16 23.40
C LEU A 284 -22.78 -6.44 24.22
N VAL A 285 -23.46 -7.56 23.94
CA VAL A 285 -24.66 -7.96 24.68
C VAL A 285 -24.32 -8.38 26.11
N ALA A 286 -23.23 -9.13 26.32
CA ALA A 286 -22.78 -9.51 27.65
C ALA A 286 -22.51 -8.31 28.56
N SER A 287 -21.86 -7.26 28.01
CA SER A 287 -21.59 -6.00 28.70
C SER A 287 -22.87 -5.25 29.11
N SER A 288 -24.00 -5.55 28.47
CA SER A 288 -25.32 -4.98 28.78
C SER A 288 -26.20 -5.87 29.67
N THR A 289 -25.76 -7.10 30.01
CA THR A 289 -26.60 -8.15 30.64
C THR A 289 -26.05 -8.72 31.96
N ASP A 290 -25.28 -7.94 32.73
CA ASP A 290 -24.69 -8.33 34.04
C ASP A 290 -23.90 -9.66 34.00
N LEU A 291 -23.39 -10.07 32.83
CA LEU A 291 -22.53 -11.24 32.71
C LEU A 291 -21.11 -10.93 33.21
N THR A 292 -20.47 -11.92 33.83
CA THR A 292 -19.07 -11.79 34.24
C THR A 292 -18.12 -11.94 33.04
N THR A 293 -16.87 -11.51 33.20
CA THR A 293 -15.82 -11.74 32.20
C THR A 293 -15.64 -13.23 31.89
N VAL A 294 -15.67 -14.08 32.94
CA VAL A 294 -15.58 -15.55 32.81
C VAL A 294 -16.76 -16.10 32.01
N ASP A 295 -17.98 -15.71 32.36
CA ASP A 295 -19.19 -16.17 31.65
C ASP A 295 -19.17 -15.74 30.18
N THR A 296 -18.71 -14.52 29.91
CA THR A 296 -18.60 -13.99 28.55
C THR A 296 -17.58 -14.81 27.75
N LEU A 297 -16.38 -15.00 28.29
CA LEU A 297 -15.31 -15.78 27.65
C LEU A 297 -15.73 -17.25 27.43
N ALA A 298 -16.42 -17.86 28.40
CA ALA A 298 -16.95 -19.21 28.28
C ALA A 298 -17.93 -19.36 27.11
N ARG A 299 -18.69 -18.31 26.78
CA ARG A 299 -19.56 -18.27 25.59
C ARG A 299 -18.76 -18.04 24.31
N LEU A 300 -17.75 -17.17 24.33
CA LEU A 300 -16.87 -16.92 23.18
C LEU A 300 -16.13 -18.18 22.72
N LEU A 301 -15.65 -18.99 23.66
CA LEU A 301 -14.97 -20.26 23.39
C LEU A 301 -15.87 -21.30 22.68
N THR A 302 -17.19 -21.10 22.67
CA THR A 302 -18.13 -21.94 21.90
C THR A 302 -18.30 -21.49 20.44
N ILE A 303 -17.74 -20.34 20.06
CA ILE A 303 -17.88 -19.75 18.73
C ILE A 303 -16.67 -20.18 17.88
N PRO A 304 -16.86 -20.95 16.78
CA PRO A 304 -15.75 -21.41 15.95
C PRO A 304 -14.87 -20.27 15.42
N ALA A 305 -15.50 -19.19 14.95
CA ALA A 305 -14.80 -18.01 14.42
C ALA A 305 -13.85 -17.35 15.44
N PHE A 306 -14.07 -17.53 16.76
CA PHE A 306 -13.17 -16.99 17.79
C PHE A 306 -11.84 -17.76 17.88
N LEU A 307 -11.85 -19.03 17.48
CA LEU A 307 -10.70 -19.94 17.52
C LEU A 307 -9.97 -20.04 16.15
N GLU A 308 -10.55 -19.45 15.12
CA GLU A 308 -9.97 -19.41 13.77
C GLU A 308 -8.92 -18.29 13.63
N PRO A 309 -7.98 -18.41 12.68
CA PRO A 309 -6.99 -17.36 12.40
C PRO A 309 -7.65 -16.01 12.12
N VAL A 310 -7.03 -14.93 12.60
CA VAL A 310 -7.53 -13.57 12.39
C VAL A 310 -7.54 -13.22 10.91
N GLU A 311 -8.71 -12.86 10.37
CA GLU A 311 -8.83 -12.41 8.99
C GLU A 311 -8.10 -11.07 8.76
N THR A 312 -7.42 -10.91 7.62
CA THR A 312 -6.72 -9.67 7.25
C THR A 312 -7.65 -8.46 7.29
N ASN A 313 -8.89 -8.61 6.83
CA ASN A 313 -9.89 -7.54 6.83
C ASN A 313 -10.29 -7.07 8.24
N SER A 314 -10.11 -7.92 9.26
CA SER A 314 -10.36 -7.54 10.65
C SER A 314 -9.27 -6.62 11.20
N ARG A 315 -8.05 -6.73 10.65
CA ARG A 315 -6.90 -5.90 11.00
C ARG A 315 -6.87 -4.56 10.27
N SER A 316 -7.56 -4.47 9.13
CA SER A 316 -7.53 -3.29 8.24
C SER A 316 -8.57 -2.21 8.58
N TRP A 317 -9.17 -2.24 9.77
CA TRP A 317 -10.10 -1.18 10.17
C TRP A 317 -9.33 0.08 10.54
N ASN A 318 -9.65 1.18 9.88
CA ASN A 318 -8.99 2.46 10.09
C ASN A 318 -9.92 3.42 10.84
N ARG A 319 -9.37 4.01 11.91
CA ARG A 319 -10.04 5.01 12.74
C ARG A 319 -10.27 6.33 12.01
N LEU A 320 -9.35 6.68 11.11
CA LEU A 320 -9.28 8.00 10.50
C LEU A 320 -9.97 8.02 9.13
N PRO A 321 -10.51 9.18 8.73
CA PRO A 321 -10.93 9.37 7.37
C PRO A 321 -9.79 9.17 6.36
N GLY A 322 -10.13 8.69 5.17
CA GLY A 322 -9.25 8.74 4.02
C GLY A 322 -8.34 7.55 3.68
N SER A 323 -8.29 6.49 4.50
CA SER A 323 -7.43 5.32 4.21
C SER A 323 -7.73 4.62 2.87
N GLU A 324 -9.00 4.55 2.48
CA GLU A 324 -9.44 3.81 1.30
C GLU A 324 -9.00 4.48 -0.01
N MET A 325 -8.72 5.79 0.03
CA MET A 325 -8.20 6.50 -1.13
C MET A 325 -6.84 5.94 -1.53
N ALA A 326 -5.95 5.70 -0.56
CA ALA A 326 -4.64 5.12 -0.79
C ALA A 326 -4.75 3.68 -1.31
N ASP A 327 -5.60 2.87 -0.69
CA ASP A 327 -5.81 1.47 -1.10
C ASP A 327 -6.35 1.37 -2.54
N ILE A 328 -7.32 2.23 -2.90
CA ILE A 328 -7.86 2.26 -4.26
C ILE A 328 -6.79 2.75 -5.24
N ALA A 329 -6.04 3.80 -4.91
CA ALA A 329 -4.95 4.30 -5.77
C ALA A 329 -3.90 3.21 -6.02
N ILE A 330 -3.47 2.49 -4.99
CA ILE A 330 -2.52 1.39 -5.13
C ILE A 330 -3.09 0.28 -6.01
N SER A 331 -4.37 -0.08 -5.83
CA SER A 331 -5.03 -1.09 -6.68
C SER A 331 -5.13 -0.69 -8.15
N LEU A 332 -5.10 0.62 -8.44
CA LEU A 332 -5.09 1.17 -9.80
C LEU A 332 -3.67 1.28 -10.39
N GLY A 333 -2.65 0.85 -9.65
CA GLY A 333 -1.25 0.85 -10.11
C GLY A 333 -0.46 2.11 -9.74
N TYR A 334 -1.02 3.01 -8.91
CA TYR A 334 -0.23 4.13 -8.38
C TYR A 334 0.75 3.62 -7.32
N ALA A 335 2.04 3.90 -7.50
CA ALA A 335 3.07 3.44 -6.58
C ALA A 335 3.00 4.11 -5.19
N ARG A 336 2.31 5.24 -5.06
CA ARG A 336 2.20 6.00 -3.80
C ARG A 336 1.00 6.94 -3.80
N ALA A 337 0.55 7.32 -2.61
CA ALA A 337 -0.43 8.38 -2.34
C ALA A 337 0.12 9.32 -1.27
N GLU A 338 0.11 10.63 -1.54
CA GLU A 338 0.68 11.66 -0.65
C GLU A 338 -0.42 12.48 0.02
N PHE A 339 -0.32 12.58 1.33
CA PHE A 339 -1.20 13.35 2.21
C PHE A 339 -0.36 14.40 2.97
N VAL A 340 -1.00 15.37 3.61
CA VAL A 340 -0.29 16.47 4.29
C VAL A 340 0.61 15.94 5.40
N ASP A 341 0.14 14.96 6.17
CA ASP A 341 0.84 14.45 7.35
C ASP A 341 1.54 13.11 7.13
N HIS A 342 1.22 12.39 6.05
CA HIS A 342 1.76 11.07 5.80
C HIS A 342 1.78 10.71 4.32
N LYS A 343 2.39 9.57 4.01
CA LYS A 343 2.48 9.02 2.67
C LYS A 343 2.31 7.52 2.72
N THR A 344 1.52 7.00 1.80
CA THR A 344 1.36 5.56 1.60
C THR A 344 2.14 5.16 0.35
N ILE A 345 2.92 4.09 0.44
CA ILE A 345 3.75 3.59 -0.66
C ILE A 345 3.37 2.13 -0.91
N ALA A 346 3.10 1.80 -2.17
CA ALA A 346 2.94 0.43 -2.60
C ALA A 346 4.33 -0.23 -2.60
N LEU A 347 4.49 -1.27 -1.79
CA LEU A 347 5.67 -2.10 -1.82
C LEU A 347 5.46 -3.22 -2.83
N SER A 348 6.48 -3.49 -3.65
CA SER A 348 6.47 -4.69 -4.48
C SER A 348 6.41 -5.94 -3.59
N PRO A 349 5.91 -7.08 -4.10
CA PRO A 349 5.92 -8.33 -3.35
C PRO A 349 7.33 -8.75 -2.89
N ILE A 350 8.35 -8.49 -3.71
CA ILE A 350 9.76 -8.76 -3.41
C ILE A 350 10.26 -7.84 -2.27
N THR A 351 10.02 -6.54 -2.35
CA THR A 351 10.40 -5.59 -1.29
C THR A 351 9.68 -5.92 0.03
N ALA A 352 8.40 -6.28 -0.04
CA ALA A 352 7.64 -6.72 1.13
C ALA A 352 8.22 -8.00 1.76
N ALA A 353 8.69 -8.96 0.94
CA ALA A 353 9.39 -10.15 1.43
C ALA A 353 10.72 -9.80 2.10
N GLN A 354 11.52 -8.88 1.52
CA GLN A 354 12.75 -8.39 2.14
C GLN A 354 12.50 -7.74 3.51
N LEU A 355 11.49 -6.87 3.62
CA LEU A 355 11.16 -6.22 4.90
C LEU A 355 10.64 -7.20 5.95
N ARG A 356 9.82 -8.19 5.55
CA ARG A 356 9.43 -9.28 6.44
C ARG A 356 10.65 -10.04 6.95
N ARG A 357 11.61 -10.33 6.07
CA ARG A 357 12.82 -11.03 6.47
C ARG A 357 13.67 -10.21 7.44
N VAL A 358 13.79 -8.90 7.20
CA VAL A 358 14.50 -8.00 8.11
C VAL A 358 13.84 -7.97 9.49
N ARG A 359 12.50 -7.94 9.56
CA ARG A 359 11.76 -8.09 10.83
C ARG A 359 12.06 -9.44 11.49
N ASP A 360 11.95 -10.54 10.75
CA ASP A 360 12.16 -11.88 11.30
C ASP A 360 13.61 -12.04 11.81
N SER A 361 14.60 -11.51 11.12
CA SER A 361 16.00 -11.49 11.58
C SER A 361 16.17 -10.65 12.84
N PHE A 362 15.50 -9.49 12.94
CA PHE A 362 15.52 -8.69 14.16
C PHE A 362 14.98 -9.47 15.36
N GLU A 363 13.87 -10.19 15.17
CA GLU A 363 13.26 -11.02 16.21
C GLU A 363 14.15 -12.19 16.61
N GLU A 364 14.79 -12.85 15.65
CA GLU A 364 15.79 -13.90 15.87
C GLU A 364 16.98 -13.38 16.71
N ASP A 365 17.48 -12.18 16.41
CA ASP A 365 18.65 -11.58 17.07
C ASP A 365 18.35 -11.00 18.46
N HIS A 366 17.16 -10.42 18.65
CA HIS A 366 16.81 -9.68 19.87
C HIS A 366 15.86 -10.43 20.80
N GLY A 367 15.29 -11.56 20.35
CA GLY A 367 14.35 -12.38 21.13
C GLY A 367 13.04 -11.67 21.47
N ARG A 368 12.69 -10.62 20.73
CA ARG A 368 11.44 -9.85 20.89
C ARG A 368 10.98 -9.27 19.56
N PRO A 369 9.67 -9.00 19.38
CA PRO A 369 9.13 -8.28 18.24
C PRO A 369 9.79 -6.91 18.02
N LEU A 370 9.82 -6.48 16.76
CA LEU A 370 10.25 -5.14 16.37
C LEU A 370 9.26 -4.08 16.91
N ALA A 371 9.76 -3.11 17.65
CA ALA A 371 8.98 -1.98 18.18
C ALA A 371 9.07 -0.77 17.24
N PRO A 372 8.12 0.19 17.29
CA PRO A 372 8.12 1.37 16.41
C PRO A 372 9.41 2.22 16.48
N ASP A 373 10.04 2.30 17.65
CA ASP A 373 11.27 3.08 17.85
C ASP A 373 12.55 2.29 17.53
N ASP A 374 12.44 1.01 17.16
CA ASP A 374 13.60 0.21 16.81
C ASP A 374 14.15 0.64 15.44
N GLN A 375 15.41 1.05 15.46
CA GLN A 375 16.14 1.31 14.24
C GLN A 375 16.48 -0.01 13.54
N ILE A 376 15.83 -0.24 12.41
CA ILE A 376 16.07 -1.40 11.53
C ILE A 376 17.41 -1.25 10.79
N PHE A 377 17.76 -0.02 10.40
CA PHE A 377 18.98 0.31 9.63
C PHE A 377 20.04 0.98 10.51
N LYS A 378 20.40 0.37 11.65
CA LYS A 378 21.42 0.93 12.56
C LYS A 378 22.74 1.20 11.84
N GLY A 379 23.28 2.40 12.02
CA GLY A 379 24.61 2.78 11.52
C GLY A 379 24.68 3.08 10.02
N VAL A 380 23.55 3.18 9.33
CA VAL A 380 23.51 3.67 7.95
C VAL A 380 23.50 5.20 7.99
N ASP A 381 24.70 5.80 7.91
CA ASP A 381 24.82 7.23 7.63
C ASP A 381 24.39 7.47 6.17
N HIS A 382 23.34 8.28 5.99
CA HIS A 382 22.78 8.61 4.69
C HIS A 382 23.84 9.18 3.74
N GLU A 383 24.74 10.03 4.24
CA GLU A 383 25.82 10.62 3.44
C GLU A 383 26.86 9.56 3.02
N ASP A 384 27.13 8.60 3.88
CA ASP A 384 28.02 7.48 3.55
C ASP A 384 27.37 6.52 2.56
N LEU A 385 26.07 6.22 2.70
CA LEU A 385 25.31 5.42 1.74
C LEU A 385 25.27 6.08 0.37
N LYS A 386 25.01 7.39 0.32
CA LYS A 386 25.03 8.20 -0.90
C LYS A 386 26.41 8.15 -1.56
N ARG A 387 27.49 8.34 -0.79
CA ARG A 387 28.87 8.27 -1.30
C ARG A 387 29.22 6.89 -1.85
N ARG A 388 28.80 5.82 -1.18
CA ARG A 388 28.98 4.43 -1.66
C ARG A 388 28.21 4.19 -2.96
N THR A 389 26.96 4.63 -3.02
CA THR A 389 26.10 4.52 -4.20
C THR A 389 26.74 5.25 -5.39
N ILE A 390 27.21 6.48 -5.21
CA ILE A 390 27.96 7.23 -6.22
C ILE A 390 29.20 6.46 -6.70
N GLY A 391 29.93 5.84 -5.77
CA GLY A 391 31.09 4.99 -6.08
C GLY A 391 30.73 3.81 -6.99
N VAL A 392 29.63 3.13 -6.68
CA VAL A 392 29.13 1.98 -7.45
C VAL A 392 28.61 2.43 -8.82
N LEU A 393 27.82 3.50 -8.91
CA LEU A 393 27.34 4.02 -10.19
C LEU A 393 28.50 4.36 -11.13
N ARG A 394 29.57 4.95 -10.60
CA ARG A 394 30.78 5.24 -11.37
C ARG A 394 31.51 3.96 -11.80
N SER A 395 31.55 2.92 -10.97
CA SER A 395 32.27 1.68 -11.31
C SER A 395 31.56 0.86 -12.38
N ILE A 396 30.23 0.87 -12.41
CA ILE A 396 29.42 0.22 -13.46
C ILE A 396 29.30 1.08 -14.74
N GLY A 397 29.93 2.25 -14.76
CA GLY A 397 30.01 3.10 -15.94
C GLY A 397 28.79 3.99 -16.19
N VAL A 398 27.94 4.23 -15.19
CA VAL A 398 26.83 5.19 -15.31
C VAL A 398 27.38 6.57 -15.65
N HIS A 399 26.74 7.23 -16.60
CA HIS A 399 27.22 8.48 -17.16
C HIS A 399 27.36 9.58 -16.09
N PRO A 400 28.46 10.38 -16.09
CA PRO A 400 28.72 11.39 -15.05
C PRO A 400 27.60 12.39 -14.82
N ALA A 401 26.85 12.75 -15.88
CA ALA A 401 25.70 13.64 -15.77
C ALA A 401 24.54 13.02 -14.97
N VAL A 402 24.32 11.71 -15.06
CA VAL A 402 23.31 10.98 -14.29
C VAL A 402 23.75 10.86 -12.84
N VAL A 403 25.03 10.52 -12.60
CA VAL A 403 25.60 10.50 -11.24
C VAL A 403 25.50 11.87 -10.56
N SER A 404 25.77 12.95 -11.30
CA SER A 404 25.65 14.31 -10.79
C SER A 404 24.21 14.72 -10.49
N ALA A 405 23.24 14.20 -11.24
CA ALA A 405 21.81 14.43 -10.96
C ALA A 405 21.37 13.67 -9.70
N PHE A 406 21.81 12.43 -9.52
CA PHE A 406 21.61 11.70 -8.25
C PHE A 406 22.27 12.44 -7.07
N GLU A 407 23.48 12.98 -7.25
CA GLU A 407 24.16 13.73 -6.19
C GLU A 407 23.40 15.00 -5.79
N ALA A 408 22.81 15.71 -6.76
CA ALA A 408 22.07 16.95 -6.53
C ALA A 408 20.65 16.72 -5.98
N GLU A 409 19.91 15.78 -6.55
CA GLU A 409 18.48 15.60 -6.27
C GLU A 409 18.18 14.41 -5.34
N ASP A 410 19.17 13.57 -5.04
CA ASP A 410 19.04 12.36 -4.22
C ASP A 410 18.05 11.32 -4.77
N LEU A 411 17.85 11.32 -6.09
CA LEU A 411 16.91 10.46 -6.79
C LEU A 411 17.61 9.54 -7.79
N LEU A 412 17.35 8.23 -7.66
CA LEU A 412 17.86 7.18 -8.53
C LEU A 412 16.73 6.48 -9.30
N PRO A 413 16.15 7.14 -10.32
CA PRO A 413 15.04 6.58 -11.10
C PRO A 413 15.46 5.34 -11.90
N THR A 414 14.55 4.38 -12.03
CA THR A 414 14.69 3.21 -12.89
C THR A 414 14.07 3.42 -14.28
N SER A 415 13.32 4.51 -14.49
CA SER A 415 12.85 4.97 -15.81
C SER A 415 12.38 6.44 -15.74
N LEU A 416 12.04 7.05 -16.88
CA LEU A 416 11.40 8.37 -16.90
C LEU A 416 10.00 8.40 -16.26
N ASP A 417 9.37 7.23 -16.14
CA ASP A 417 8.04 7.09 -15.56
C ASP A 417 8.11 6.62 -14.10
N SER A 418 9.31 6.29 -13.59
CA SER A 418 9.53 5.98 -12.17
C SER A 418 9.60 7.22 -11.29
N PHE A 419 9.59 8.42 -11.90
CA PHE A 419 9.52 9.66 -11.14
C PHE A 419 8.17 9.81 -10.48
N HIS A 420 8.28 10.33 -9.28
CA HIS A 420 7.21 10.53 -8.32
C HIS A 420 6.30 11.70 -8.63
N THR A 421 6.87 12.80 -9.12
CA THR A 421 6.15 14.00 -9.55
C THR A 421 6.73 14.52 -10.86
N SER A 422 5.92 15.27 -11.59
CA SER A 422 6.39 15.96 -12.80
C SER A 422 7.52 16.96 -12.51
N GLN A 423 7.53 17.53 -11.29
CA GLN A 423 8.53 18.49 -10.87
C GLN A 423 9.86 17.81 -10.54
N GLU A 424 9.87 16.71 -9.80
CA GLU A 424 11.09 15.91 -9.55
C GLU A 424 11.75 15.45 -10.86
N ARG A 425 10.94 14.94 -11.81
CA ARG A 425 11.42 14.56 -13.14
C ARG A 425 12.09 15.74 -13.84
N LYS A 426 11.48 16.91 -13.79
CA LYS A 426 11.98 18.11 -14.43
C LYS A 426 13.29 18.59 -13.78
N ASP A 427 13.35 18.63 -12.46
CA ASP A 427 14.51 19.09 -11.71
C ASP A 427 15.70 18.16 -11.91
N TRP A 428 15.45 16.85 -11.91
CA TRP A 428 16.45 15.83 -12.24
C TRP A 428 16.96 15.96 -13.69
N LEU A 429 16.07 16.11 -14.68
CA LEU A 429 16.46 16.34 -16.07
C LEU A 429 17.21 17.67 -16.27
N GLU A 430 16.86 18.70 -15.50
CA GLU A 430 17.58 19.96 -15.48
C GLU A 430 18.97 19.77 -14.88
N ALA A 431 19.13 19.01 -13.79
CA ALA A 431 20.42 18.68 -13.21
C ALA A 431 21.33 17.94 -14.21
N VAL A 432 20.79 16.95 -14.93
CA VAL A 432 21.51 16.27 -16.04
C VAL A 432 21.95 17.28 -17.10
N SER A 433 21.02 18.12 -17.57
CA SER A 433 21.29 19.12 -18.62
C SER A 433 22.31 20.18 -18.18
N ARG A 434 22.25 20.60 -16.91
CA ARG A 434 23.17 21.54 -16.27
C ARG A 434 24.58 20.94 -16.23
N HIS A 435 24.71 19.66 -15.88
CA HIS A 435 26.01 18.98 -15.90
C HIS A 435 26.62 18.94 -17.30
N VAL A 436 25.85 18.53 -18.32
CA VAL A 436 26.32 18.45 -19.72
C VAL A 436 26.75 19.82 -20.24
N SER A 437 26.00 20.88 -19.92
CA SER A 437 26.31 22.25 -20.36
C SER A 437 27.53 22.87 -19.66
N THR A 438 27.80 22.49 -18.42
CA THR A 438 28.91 23.04 -17.61
C THR A 438 30.23 22.27 -17.78
N ASN A 439 30.21 21.09 -18.41
CA ASN A 439 31.39 20.24 -18.63
C ASN A 439 31.65 20.00 -20.13
N PRO A 440 32.34 20.92 -20.82
CA PRO A 440 32.61 20.83 -22.26
C PRO A 440 33.41 19.56 -22.58
N GLY A 441 32.84 18.66 -23.39
CA GLY A 441 33.43 17.36 -23.74
C GLY A 441 32.64 16.16 -23.25
N THR A 442 31.66 16.38 -22.37
CA THR A 442 30.72 15.33 -21.93
C THR A 442 29.61 15.16 -22.99
N ALA A 443 29.37 13.93 -23.43
CA ALA A 443 28.26 13.64 -24.33
C ALA A 443 26.91 13.77 -23.60
N THR A 444 25.82 13.86 -24.36
CA THR A 444 24.49 13.70 -23.77
C THR A 444 24.28 12.21 -23.44
N PRO A 445 23.86 11.85 -22.21
CA PRO A 445 23.61 10.46 -21.86
C PRO A 445 22.46 9.87 -22.67
N ASP A 446 22.54 8.59 -22.98
CA ASP A 446 21.42 7.79 -23.48
C ASP A 446 20.62 7.28 -22.27
N LEU A 447 19.58 8.02 -21.88
CA LEU A 447 18.88 7.77 -20.63
C LEU A 447 18.31 6.35 -20.53
N ASP A 448 17.85 5.75 -21.62
CA ASP A 448 17.31 4.38 -21.60
C ASP A 448 18.41 3.35 -21.28
N ALA A 449 19.62 3.56 -21.81
CA ALA A 449 20.78 2.73 -21.48
C ALA A 449 21.24 2.94 -20.03
N GLU A 450 21.22 4.17 -19.53
CA GLU A 450 21.58 4.47 -18.13
C GLU A 450 20.58 3.86 -17.15
N PHE A 451 19.27 3.92 -17.43
CA PHE A 451 18.25 3.28 -16.61
C PHE A 451 18.38 1.76 -16.59
N LEU A 452 18.76 1.15 -17.72
CA LEU A 452 19.03 -0.29 -17.79
C LEU A 452 20.21 -0.68 -16.88
N LEU A 453 21.28 0.13 -16.82
CA LEU A 453 22.41 -0.09 -15.91
C LEU A 453 21.98 0.01 -14.44
N ILE A 454 21.19 1.03 -14.10
CA ILE A 454 20.65 1.23 -12.73
C ILE A 454 19.75 0.05 -12.33
N LYS A 455 18.85 -0.36 -13.21
CA LYS A 455 17.96 -1.51 -12.99
C LYS A 455 18.75 -2.81 -12.78
N THR A 456 19.78 -3.03 -13.61
CA THR A 456 20.70 -4.17 -13.49
C THR A 456 21.42 -4.18 -12.14
N LEU A 457 21.85 -3.02 -11.65
CA LEU A 457 22.46 -2.89 -10.33
C LEU A 457 21.48 -3.32 -9.22
N SER A 458 20.25 -2.79 -9.22
CA SER A 458 19.24 -3.14 -8.23
C SER A 458 18.93 -4.65 -8.21
N ILE A 459 18.79 -5.26 -9.40
CA ILE A 459 18.56 -6.70 -9.53
C ILE A 459 19.78 -7.51 -9.04
N SER A 460 20.99 -7.05 -9.34
CA SER A 460 22.21 -7.71 -8.85
C SER A 460 22.33 -7.68 -7.33
N ILE A 461 21.96 -6.55 -6.70
CA ILE A 461 21.88 -6.43 -5.24
C ILE A 461 20.85 -7.41 -4.67
N LEU A 462 19.66 -7.48 -5.28
CA LEU A 462 18.62 -8.45 -4.91
C LEU A 462 19.17 -9.88 -4.98
N ILE A 463 19.73 -10.30 -6.11
CA ILE A 463 20.25 -11.67 -6.29
C ILE A 463 21.35 -11.97 -5.25
N ASN A 464 22.20 -10.99 -4.91
CA ASN A 464 23.18 -11.14 -3.85
C ASN A 464 22.51 -11.39 -2.48
N SER A 465 21.48 -10.61 -2.13
CA SER A 465 20.70 -10.85 -0.91
C SER A 465 20.03 -12.23 -0.89
N LEU A 466 19.53 -12.71 -2.03
CA LEU A 466 18.96 -14.06 -2.14
C LEU A 466 20.03 -15.14 -1.96
N ALA A 467 21.25 -14.90 -2.44
CA ALA A 467 22.36 -15.81 -2.26
C ALA A 467 22.64 -16.04 -0.76
N ASP A 468 22.56 -15.00 0.06
CA ASP A 468 22.86 -15.12 1.49
C ASP A 468 21.66 -15.57 2.34
N ASP A 469 20.43 -15.50 1.80
CA ASP A 469 19.20 -15.83 2.54
C ASP A 469 18.30 -16.88 1.84
N PRO A 470 18.39 -18.15 2.24
CA PRO A 470 17.54 -19.22 1.70
C PRO A 470 16.04 -19.10 2.02
N LYS A 471 15.64 -18.35 3.05
CA LYS A 471 14.21 -18.10 3.35
C LYS A 471 13.66 -17.10 2.34
N LEU A 472 14.37 -15.97 2.14
CA LEU A 472 13.99 -14.96 1.15
C LEU A 472 13.97 -15.55 -0.28
N ALA A 473 14.96 -16.37 -0.62
CA ALA A 473 15.01 -17.04 -1.92
C ALA A 473 13.77 -17.90 -2.21
N ARG A 474 13.25 -18.63 -1.22
CA ARG A 474 12.01 -19.43 -1.38
C ARG A 474 10.80 -18.57 -1.66
N GLU A 475 10.68 -17.43 -0.98
CA GLU A 475 9.58 -16.52 -1.21
C GLU A 475 9.63 -15.94 -2.62
N VAL A 476 10.81 -15.48 -3.06
CA VAL A 476 10.98 -14.96 -4.44
C VAL A 476 10.73 -16.03 -5.49
N ILE A 477 11.14 -17.29 -5.28
CA ILE A 477 10.80 -18.39 -6.19
C ILE A 477 9.28 -18.57 -6.30
N THR A 478 8.57 -18.50 -5.17
CA THR A 478 7.10 -18.62 -5.16
C THR A 478 6.45 -17.46 -5.93
N LEU A 479 7.00 -16.25 -5.82
CA LEU A 479 6.55 -15.07 -6.56
C LEU A 479 6.78 -15.23 -8.07
N ILE A 480 7.95 -15.73 -8.48
CA ILE A 480 8.26 -16.02 -9.90
C ILE A 480 7.31 -17.08 -10.46
N ASP A 481 7.10 -18.19 -9.74
CA ASP A 481 6.20 -19.27 -10.18
C ASP A 481 4.73 -18.81 -10.23
N GLY A 482 4.35 -17.82 -9.42
CA GLY A 482 3.02 -17.21 -9.41
C GLY A 482 2.86 -16.01 -10.36
N ALA A 483 3.95 -15.53 -10.98
CA ALA A 483 3.92 -14.33 -11.79
C ALA A 483 3.08 -14.55 -13.07
N SER A 484 2.06 -13.72 -13.27
CA SER A 484 1.33 -13.67 -14.54
C SER A 484 2.04 -12.71 -15.50
N ALA A 485 2.07 -13.04 -16.79
CA ALA A 485 2.73 -12.26 -17.85
C ALA A 485 2.18 -10.83 -18.08
N TYR A 486 1.29 -10.33 -17.23
CA TYR A 486 0.56 -9.08 -17.39
C TYR A 486 0.78 -8.05 -16.27
N ALA A 487 1.62 -8.33 -15.28
CA ALA A 487 1.93 -7.37 -14.21
C ALA A 487 3.26 -6.66 -14.49
N ASN A 488 3.22 -5.32 -14.58
CA ASN A 488 4.41 -4.47 -14.44
C ASN A 488 4.87 -4.53 -12.97
N ASP A 489 5.51 -5.64 -12.59
CA ASP A 489 5.98 -5.92 -11.24
C ASP A 489 7.49 -6.20 -11.27
N GLU A 490 8.17 -5.96 -10.15
CA GLU A 490 9.61 -6.21 -9.96
C GLU A 490 9.99 -7.67 -10.28
N SER A 491 9.04 -8.59 -10.11
CA SER A 491 9.18 -9.99 -10.52
C SER A 491 9.37 -10.15 -12.04
N ALA A 492 8.64 -9.39 -12.85
CA ALA A 492 8.80 -9.40 -14.32
C ALA A 492 10.14 -8.78 -14.72
N ASP A 493 10.54 -7.70 -14.06
CA ASP A 493 11.84 -7.07 -14.25
C ASP A 493 13.02 -8.00 -13.95
N LEU A 494 12.89 -8.81 -12.89
CA LEU A 494 13.84 -9.85 -12.54
C LEU A 494 13.87 -10.97 -13.59
N ILE A 495 12.71 -11.43 -14.06
CA ILE A 495 12.61 -12.48 -15.10
C ILE A 495 13.24 -11.98 -16.41
N ASP A 496 12.87 -10.79 -16.89
CA ASP A 496 13.44 -10.19 -18.09
C ASP A 496 14.97 -10.05 -18.00
N PHE A 497 15.47 -9.67 -16.83
CA PHE A 497 16.91 -9.62 -16.59
C PHE A 497 17.55 -11.02 -16.68
N LEU A 498 16.99 -12.02 -16.00
CA LEU A 498 17.52 -13.38 -16.01
C LEU A 498 17.51 -13.97 -17.43
N GLU A 499 16.44 -13.78 -18.19
CA GLU A 499 16.32 -14.18 -19.59
C GLU A 499 17.30 -13.42 -20.49
N SER A 500 17.60 -12.15 -20.20
CA SER A 500 18.66 -11.43 -20.93
C SER A 500 20.06 -12.03 -20.72
N GLN A 501 20.27 -12.73 -19.60
CA GLN A 501 21.53 -13.39 -19.25
C GLN A 501 21.56 -14.89 -19.58
N GLU A 502 20.51 -15.40 -20.24
CA GLU A 502 20.26 -16.83 -20.44
C GLU A 502 21.47 -17.58 -21.05
N SER A 503 22.05 -17.03 -22.12
CA SER A 503 23.21 -17.62 -22.78
C SER A 503 24.42 -17.71 -21.85
N TYR A 504 24.67 -16.66 -21.07
CA TYR A 504 25.81 -16.61 -20.16
C TYR A 504 25.63 -17.58 -18.98
N LEU A 505 24.44 -17.58 -18.38
CA LEU A 505 24.11 -18.47 -17.28
C LEU A 505 24.08 -19.94 -17.71
N SER A 506 23.61 -20.22 -18.93
CA SER A 506 23.66 -21.56 -19.52
C SER A 506 25.11 -22.05 -19.65
N ASP A 507 25.99 -21.24 -20.25
CA ASP A 507 27.43 -21.57 -20.38
C ASP A 507 28.09 -21.80 -19.02
N LEU A 508 27.72 -21.01 -18.00
CA LEU A 508 28.22 -21.15 -16.64
C LEU A 508 27.86 -22.52 -16.04
N VAL A 509 26.62 -22.97 -16.23
CA VAL A 509 26.13 -24.25 -15.67
C VAL A 509 26.66 -25.47 -16.43
N MET A 510 27.19 -25.30 -17.65
CA MET A 510 27.85 -26.39 -18.39
C MET A 510 29.18 -26.85 -17.77
N ALA A 511 29.82 -26.02 -16.94
CA ALA A 511 31.01 -26.43 -16.19
C ALA A 511 30.63 -27.32 -14.99
N ALA A 512 31.22 -28.52 -14.89
CA ALA A 512 30.85 -29.53 -13.89
C ALA A 512 30.90 -29.02 -12.44
N GLU A 513 31.90 -28.19 -12.11
CA GLU A 513 32.03 -27.58 -10.78
C GLU A 513 30.90 -26.59 -10.48
N ARG A 514 30.56 -25.75 -11.46
CA ARG A 514 29.47 -24.77 -11.35
C ARG A 514 28.11 -25.44 -11.28
N LYS A 515 27.90 -26.49 -12.07
CA LYS A 515 26.71 -27.34 -11.98
C LYS A 515 26.52 -27.90 -10.57
N ALA A 516 27.58 -28.40 -9.94
CA ALA A 516 27.51 -28.90 -8.57
C ALA A 516 27.14 -27.79 -7.57
N GLN A 517 27.71 -26.59 -7.72
CA GLN A 517 27.37 -25.43 -6.89
C GLN A 517 25.91 -25.01 -7.06
N VAL A 518 25.38 -25.00 -8.29
CA VAL A 518 23.96 -24.68 -8.58
C VAL A 518 23.03 -25.71 -7.95
N ILE A 519 23.36 -27.01 -8.04
CA ILE A 519 22.58 -28.08 -7.39
C ILE A 519 22.59 -27.92 -5.86
N GLU A 520 23.73 -27.60 -5.26
CA GLU A 520 23.81 -27.37 -3.81
C GLU A 520 23.02 -26.12 -3.40
N LYS A 521 23.10 -25.05 -4.19
CA LYS A 521 22.31 -23.84 -3.96
C LYS A 521 20.81 -24.15 -4.03
N ALA A 522 20.37 -24.85 -5.07
CA ALA A 522 19.00 -25.32 -5.23
C ALA A 522 18.52 -26.15 -4.02
N ARG A 523 19.38 -27.03 -3.49
CA ARG A 523 19.05 -27.83 -2.30
C ARG A 523 18.82 -26.96 -1.07
N SER A 524 19.72 -26.00 -0.82
CA SER A 524 19.59 -25.09 0.32
C SER A 524 18.36 -24.18 0.24
N TRP A 525 17.98 -23.77 -0.98
CA TRP A 525 16.82 -22.92 -1.21
C TRP A 525 15.51 -23.71 -1.20
N GLY A 526 15.32 -24.70 -2.06
CA GLY A 526 14.03 -25.36 -2.28
C GLY A 526 14.01 -26.88 -2.02
N GLY A 527 15.08 -27.43 -1.44
CA GLY A 527 15.22 -28.86 -1.20
C GLY A 527 15.23 -29.69 -2.49
N GLU A 528 14.89 -30.98 -2.38
CA GLU A 528 14.95 -31.93 -3.49
C GLU A 528 13.97 -31.61 -4.64
N GLY A 529 12.89 -30.86 -4.36
CA GLY A 529 11.96 -30.40 -5.38
C GLY A 529 12.63 -29.47 -6.39
N LEU A 530 13.38 -28.47 -5.88
CA LEU A 530 14.11 -27.52 -6.71
C LEU A 530 15.36 -28.14 -7.35
N VAL A 531 16.04 -29.06 -6.66
CA VAL A 531 17.16 -29.83 -7.22
C VAL A 531 16.73 -30.57 -8.48
N ARG A 532 15.59 -31.29 -8.42
CA ARG A 532 15.06 -32.00 -9.57
C ARG A 532 14.76 -31.06 -10.75
N ARG A 533 14.13 -29.92 -10.49
CA ARG A 533 13.84 -28.89 -11.52
C ARG A 533 15.12 -28.40 -12.21
N VAL A 534 16.17 -28.11 -11.43
CA VAL A 534 17.49 -27.73 -11.97
C VAL A 534 18.11 -28.87 -12.79
N VAL A 535 18.09 -30.09 -12.27
CA VAL A 535 18.67 -31.27 -12.94
C VAL A 535 17.95 -31.54 -14.26
N GLU A 536 16.61 -31.52 -14.28
CA GLU A 536 15.80 -31.69 -15.49
C GLU A 536 16.15 -30.61 -16.54
N CYS A 537 16.20 -29.32 -16.15
CA CYS A 537 16.55 -28.25 -17.07
C CYS A 537 18.00 -28.31 -17.58
N VAL A 538 18.94 -28.86 -16.81
CA VAL A 538 20.37 -28.90 -17.16
C VAL A 538 20.76 -30.19 -17.90
N ASP A 539 20.14 -31.33 -17.59
CA ASP A 539 20.45 -32.62 -18.21
C ASP A 539 19.62 -32.91 -19.46
N GLU A 540 18.42 -32.34 -19.59
CA GLU A 540 17.58 -32.49 -20.78
C GLU A 540 17.83 -31.43 -21.87
N ILE A 541 18.85 -30.57 -21.71
CA ILE A 541 19.24 -29.57 -22.70
C ILE A 541 19.41 -30.26 -24.08
N PRO A 542 18.53 -29.99 -25.08
CA PRO A 542 18.76 -30.46 -26.44
C PRO A 542 20.11 -29.95 -26.92
N ALA A 543 20.72 -30.55 -27.95
CA ALA A 543 22.02 -30.12 -28.49
C ALA A 543 22.12 -28.64 -28.97
N ILE A 544 21.06 -27.84 -28.79
CA ILE A 544 20.93 -26.40 -29.08
C ILE A 544 20.23 -25.65 -27.91
N GLY A 545 19.93 -26.31 -26.77
CA GLY A 545 19.02 -25.79 -25.75
C GLY A 545 19.63 -24.79 -24.78
N VAL A 546 18.86 -23.77 -24.46
CA VAL A 546 19.22 -22.69 -23.56
C VAL A 546 18.32 -22.80 -22.31
N LEU A 547 18.78 -22.37 -21.14
CA LEU A 547 18.04 -22.45 -19.88
C LEU A 547 16.83 -21.50 -19.88
N THR A 548 15.65 -21.99 -20.22
CA THR A 548 14.45 -21.12 -20.30
C THR A 548 13.67 -20.96 -19.01
N ASP A 549 14.04 -21.67 -17.93
CA ASP A 549 13.31 -21.62 -16.66
C ASP A 549 13.84 -20.47 -15.78
N PRO A 550 13.04 -19.42 -15.49
CA PRO A 550 13.50 -18.26 -14.72
C PRO A 550 13.99 -18.61 -13.31
N VAL A 551 13.43 -19.66 -12.70
CA VAL A 551 13.86 -20.11 -11.36
C VAL A 551 15.23 -20.78 -11.45
N VAL A 552 15.49 -21.56 -12.50
CA VAL A 552 16.82 -22.17 -12.71
C VAL A 552 17.86 -21.12 -13.04
N LEU A 553 17.50 -20.13 -13.88
CA LEU A 553 18.35 -18.97 -14.16
C LEU A 553 18.66 -18.18 -12.87
N LEU A 554 17.69 -17.98 -11.98
CA LEU A 554 17.90 -17.31 -10.71
C LEU A 554 18.93 -18.05 -9.82
N VAL A 555 18.82 -19.37 -9.71
CA VAL A 555 19.78 -20.18 -8.93
C VAL A 555 21.18 -20.08 -9.54
N ALA A 556 21.28 -20.16 -10.87
CA ALA A 556 22.55 -20.00 -11.58
C ALA A 556 23.16 -18.61 -11.36
N ALA A 557 22.34 -17.55 -11.43
CA ALA A 557 22.77 -16.17 -11.21
C ALA A 557 23.28 -15.96 -9.77
N ALA A 558 22.65 -16.55 -8.77
CA ALA A 558 23.10 -16.47 -7.38
C ALA A 558 24.47 -17.14 -7.15
N VAL A 559 24.74 -18.26 -7.83
CA VAL A 559 26.07 -18.91 -7.80
C VAL A 559 27.12 -18.06 -8.52
N TRP A 560 26.75 -17.46 -9.64
CA TRP A 560 27.63 -16.56 -10.38
C TRP A 560 28.06 -15.37 -9.51
N ILE A 561 27.11 -14.63 -8.96
CA ILE A 561 27.37 -13.44 -8.13
C ILE A 561 28.14 -13.80 -6.87
N GLY A 562 27.76 -14.89 -6.18
CA GLY A 562 28.48 -15.35 -4.98
C GLY A 562 29.95 -15.72 -5.25
N SER A 563 30.30 -16.08 -6.48
CA SER A 563 31.70 -16.37 -6.84
C SER A 563 32.52 -15.14 -7.24
N THR A 564 31.86 -14.02 -7.55
CA THR A 564 32.55 -12.74 -7.81
C THR A 564 32.86 -11.96 -6.53
N GLY A 565 32.12 -12.20 -5.43
CA GLY A 565 32.36 -11.55 -4.14
C GLY A 565 33.42 -12.22 -3.25
N GLY A 566 33.85 -13.45 -3.57
CA GLY A 566 34.77 -14.23 -2.74
C GLY A 566 36.26 -13.90 -2.90
N ASP A 567 36.64 -13.10 -3.91
CA ASP A 567 38.04 -12.74 -4.18
C ASP A 567 38.49 -11.41 -3.53
N GLU A 568 37.62 -10.74 -2.76
CA GLU A 568 37.96 -9.53 -1.99
C GLU A 568 37.58 -9.64 -0.51
N HIS A 569 38.20 -10.56 0.23
CA HIS A 569 38.32 -10.48 1.69
C HIS A 569 39.75 -10.80 2.15
#